data_AF-A0A6N3EYN7-F1
#
_entry.id   AF-A0A6N3EYN7-F1
#
_cell.length_a   1.000
_cell.length_b   1.000
_cell.length_c   1.000
_cell.angle_alpha   90.00
_cell.angle_beta   90.00
_cell.angle_gamma   90.00
#
_symmetry.space_group_name_H-M   'P 1'
#
loop_
_entity.id
_entity.type
_entity.pdbx_description
1 polymer ?
#
loop_
_entity_poly.entity_id
_entity_poly.type
_entity_poly.pdbx_seq_one_letter_code
_entity_poly.pdbx_strand_id
1 'polypeptide(L)' 'MADKIESIPEARLLLASLRSVGYNEETAIADIVDNCISAQAHKINIQFDWEKKRIVIADDGFGMSEKDLYY' A
#
# COMPACT_ATOMS: atom_id res chain seq x y z
N MET A 1 10.82 23.55 -23.99
CA MET A 1 9.81 23.13 -23.01
C MET A 1 9.86 21.61 -23.00
N ALA A 2 10.11 20.98 -21.86
CA ALA A 2 10.20 19.52 -21.79
C ALA A 2 8.79 18.95 -21.69
N ASP A 3 8.43 18.05 -22.59
CA ASP A 3 7.17 17.33 -22.53
C ASP A 3 7.16 16.46 -21.27
N LYS A 4 6.11 16.62 -20.45
CA LYS A 4 5.86 15.74 -19.31
C LYS A 4 5.42 14.39 -19.87
N ILE A 5 6.29 13.38 -19.74
CA ILE A 5 5.94 11.99 -20.03
C ILE A 5 5.29 11.42 -18.78
N GLU A 6 4.02 11.04 -18.91
CA GLU A 6 3.29 10.36 -17.84
C GLU A 6 3.76 8.91 -17.78
N SER A 7 4.47 8.56 -16.70
CA SER A 7 4.99 7.21 -16.46
C SER A 7 4.16 6.54 -15.39
N ILE A 8 2.96 6.08 -15.75
CA ILE A 8 2.13 5.27 -14.87
C ILE A 8 2.74 3.86 -14.83
N PRO A 9 3.20 3.35 -13.67
CA PRO A 9 3.73 2.00 -13.59
C PRO A 9 2.64 0.98 -13.92
N GLU A 10 2.96 0.03 -14.80
CA GLU A 10 2.15 -1.17 -15.01
C GLU A 10 2.16 -2.00 -13.71
N ALA A 11 1.13 -1.81 -12.86
CA ALA A 11 1.05 -2.43 -11.54
C ALA A 11 1.23 -3.95 -11.59
N ARG A 12 0.75 -4.59 -12.66
CA ARG A 12 0.92 -6.04 -12.87
C ARG A 12 2.39 -6.43 -13.05
N LEU A 13 3.14 -5.68 -13.86
CA LEU A 13 4.56 -5.94 -14.09
C LEU A 13 5.37 -5.67 -12.83
N LEU A 14 5.07 -4.57 -12.13
CA LEU A 14 5.71 -4.24 -10.86
C LEU A 14 5.52 -5.35 -9.81
N LEU A 15 4.29 -5.81 -9.62
CA LEU A 15 3.98 -6.90 -8.67
C LEU A 15 4.69 -8.22 -9.04
N ALA A 16 4.79 -8.52 -10.35
CA ALA A 16 5.52 -9.70 -10.81
C ALA A 16 7.03 -9.57 -10.52
N SER A 17 7.62 -8.40 -10.77
CA SER A 17 9.02 -8.13 -10.45
C SER A 17 9.30 -8.21 -8.95
N LEU A 18 8.45 -7.60 -8.11
CA LEU A 18 8.57 -7.68 -6.66
C LEU A 18 8.52 -9.13 -6.16
N ARG A 19 7.55 -9.92 -6.63
CA ARG A 19 7.47 -11.36 -6.30
C ARG A 19 8.72 -12.12 -6.72
N SER A 20 9.30 -11.79 -7.89
CA SER A 20 10.52 -12.46 -8.38
C SER A 20 11.75 -12.22 -7.49
N VAL A 21 11.77 -11.12 -6.73
CA VAL A 21 12.86 -10.77 -5.81
C VAL A 21 12.55 -11.11 -4.35
N GLY A 22 11.45 -11.82 -4.08
CA GLY A 22 11.11 -12.32 -2.74
C GLY A 22 10.04 -11.53 -1.99
N TYR A 23 9.29 -10.65 -2.67
CA TYR A 23 8.13 -9.99 -2.08
C TYR A 23 6.99 -11.00 -1.86
N ASN A 24 6.66 -11.26 -0.60
CA ASN A 24 5.63 -12.18 -0.15
C ASN A 24 4.49 -11.43 0.56
N GLU A 25 3.46 -12.17 0.95
CA GLU A 25 2.29 -11.65 1.64
C GLU A 25 2.66 -10.96 2.96
N GLU A 26 3.64 -11.50 3.70
CA GLU A 26 4.12 -10.93 4.95
C GLU A 26 4.77 -9.56 4.74
N THR A 27 5.62 -9.42 3.72
CA THR A 27 6.23 -8.13 3.35
C THR A 27 5.20 -7.12 2.89
N ALA A 28 4.17 -7.56 2.16
CA ALA A 28 3.09 -6.67 1.73
C ALA A 28 2.26 -6.13 2.90
N ILE A 29 2.00 -6.97 3.90
CA ILE A 29 1.32 -6.54 5.12
C ILE A 29 2.22 -5.57 5.92
N ALA A 30 3.52 -5.88 6.03
CA ALA A 30 4.48 -5.02 6.73
C ALA A 30 4.57 -3.63 6.11
N ASP A 31 4.65 -3.52 4.78
CA ASP A 31 4.69 -2.23 4.08
C ASP A 31 3.45 -1.37 4.35
N ILE A 32 2.26 -1.97 4.40
CA ILE A 32 1.03 -1.23 4.73
C ILE A 32 1.07 -0.76 6.19
N VAL A 33 1.58 -1.57 7.11
CA VAL A 33 1.76 -1.19 8.52
C VAL A 33 2.79 -0.05 8.65
N ASP A 34 3.88 -0.08 7.89
CA ASP A 34 4.88 0.99 7.86
C ASP A 34 4.29 2.30 7.34
N ASN A 35 3.35 2.25 6.38
CA ASN A 35 2.58 3.42 5.95
C ASN A 35 1.73 3.99 7.10
N CYS A 36 1.05 3.14 7.86
CA CYS A 36 0.28 3.58 9.03
C CYS A 36 1.19 4.25 10.09
N ILE A 37 2.38 3.68 10.36
CA ILE A 37 3.36 4.26 11.30
C ILE A 37 3.86 5.62 10.78
N SER A 38 4.16 5.71 9.49
CA SER A 38 4.59 6.96 8.85
C SER A 38 3.51 8.04 8.93
N ALA A 39 2.24 7.65 8.88
CA ALA A 39 1.08 8.51 9.10
C ALA A 39 0.83 8.86 10.58
N GLN A 40 1.73 8.48 11.49
CA GLN A 40 1.64 8.72 12.94
C GLN A 40 0.40 8.11 13.59
N ALA A 41 -0.06 6.96 13.08
CA ALA A 41 -1.13 6.20 13.71
C ALA A 41 -0.74 5.79 15.14
N HIS A 42 -1.69 5.93 16.06
CA HIS A 42 -1.55 5.47 17.45
C HIS A 42 -2.13 4.06 17.62
N LYS A 43 -3.06 3.68 16.75
CA LYS A 43 -3.70 2.37 16.74
C LYS A 43 -3.82 1.85 15.32
N ILE A 44 -3.33 0.63 15.10
CA ILE A 44 -3.44 -0.10 13.84
C ILE A 44 -4.20 -1.41 14.11
N ASN A 45 -5.29 -1.65 13.38
CA ASN A 45 -6.12 -2.85 13.49
C ASN A 45 -5.93 -3.70 12.24
N ILE A 46 -5.58 -4.98 12.42
CA ILE A 46 -5.46 -5.95 11.34
C ILE A 46 -6.49 -7.05 11.56
N GLN A 47 -7.39 -7.22 10.60
CA GLN A 47 -8.45 -8.23 10.66
C GLN A 47 -8.34 -9.20 9.47
N PHE A 48 -8.32 -10.49 9.78
CA PHE A 48 -8.37 -11.57 8.80
C PHE A 48 -9.81 -12.09 8.70
N ASP A 49 -10.41 -11.91 7.53
CA ASP A 49 -11.74 -12.39 7.17
C ASP A 49 -11.58 -13.58 6.21
N TRP A 50 -11.49 -14.78 6.79
CA TRP A 50 -11.23 -16.01 6.04
C TRP A 50 -12.39 -16.40 5.11
N GLU A 51 -13.63 -16.13 5.52
CA GLU A 51 -14.82 -16.41 4.72
C GLU A 51 -14.81 -15.60 3.43
N LYS A 52 -14.48 -14.30 3.52
CA LYS A 52 -14.38 -13.40 2.35
C LYS A 52 -13.00 -13.38 1.71
N LYS A 53 -12.05 -14.17 2.22
CA LYS A 53 -10.63 -14.21 1.78
C LYS A 53 -10.02 -12.80 1.70
N ARG A 54 -10.19 -12.03 2.76
CA ARG A 54 -9.82 -10.61 2.81
C ARG A 54 -9.03 -10.31 4.08
N ILE A 55 -8.05 -9.43 3.93
CA ILE A 55 -7.35 -8.81 5.06
C ILE A 55 -7.73 -7.34 5.07
N VAL A 56 -8.10 -6.81 6.23
CA VAL A 56 -8.38 -5.39 6.44
C VAL A 56 -7.33 -4.84 7.37
N ILE A 57 -6.64 -3.78 6.94
CA ILE A 57 -5.69 -3.02 7.74
C ILE A 57 -6.27 -1.61 7.87
N ALA A 58 -6.49 -1.14 9.09
CA ALA A 58 -7.11 0.15 9.37
C ALA A 58 -6.39 0.86 10.51
N ASP A 59 -6.07 2.14 10.30
CA ASP A 59 -5.36 2.97 11.27
C ASP A 59 -6.10 4.28 11.58
N ASP A 60 -5.59 5.01 12.58
CA ASP A 60 -6.07 6.33 13.02
C ASP A 60 -5.05 7.45 12.78
N GLY A 61 -4.13 7.27 11.82
CA GLY A 61 -3.14 8.25 11.43
C GLY A 61 -3.71 9.42 10.61
N PHE A 62 -2.81 10.28 10.10
CA PHE A 62 -3.18 11.52 9.41
C PHE A 62 -3.89 11.35 8.05
N GLY A 63 -4.11 10.12 7.59
CA GLY A 63 -4.85 9.84 6.36
C GLY A 63 -4.24 10.51 5.12
N MET A 64 -5.03 10.55 4.06
CA MET A 64 -4.68 11.23 2.79
C MET A 64 -5.86 12.10 2.37
N SER A 65 -5.59 13.32 1.90
CA SER A 65 -6.61 14.10 1.20
C SER A 65 -6.85 13.51 -0.20
N GLU A 66 -7.93 13.93 -0.86
CA GLU A 66 -8.18 13.54 -2.26
C GLU A 66 -6.99 13.91 -3.16
N LYS A 67 -6.34 15.04 -2.89
CA LYS A 67 -5.16 15.45 -3.63
C LYS A 67 -3.99 14.48 -3.42
N ASP A 68 -3.73 14.08 -2.19
CA ASP A 68 -2.62 13.16 -1.87
C ASP A 68 -2.83 11.75 -2.45
N LEU A 69 -4.07 11.40 -2.83
CA LEU A 69 -4.39 10.11 -3.44
C LEU A 69 -4.05 10.07 -4.95
N TYR A 70 -4.06 11.22 -5.63
CA TYR A 70 -3.86 11.32 -7.08
C TYR A 70 -2.47 11.85 -7.49
N TYR A 71 -1.64 12.26 -6.52
CA TYR A 71 -0.30 12.83 -6.73
C TYR A 71 0.77 12.03 -6.00
#